data_AF-A0A6J4Y4W9-F1
#
_entry.id   AF-A0A6J4Y4W9-F1
#
_cell.length_a   1.000
_cell.length_b   1.000
_cell.length_c   1.000
_cell.angle_alpha   90.00
_cell.angle_beta   90.00
_cell.angle_gamma   90.00
#
_symmetry.space_group_name_H-M   'P 1'
#
loop_
_entity.id
_entity.type
_entity.pdbx_description
1 polymer ?
#
loop_
_entity_poly.entity_id
_entity_poly.type
_entity_poly.pdbx_seq_one_letter_code
_entity_poly.pdbx_strand_id
1 'polypeptide(L)'
;MNGNPKITRRKFMAAAGGTMVSIGLPGVFVKLMDSENRALAAQVRADGRPRIPPGQHAVKAMPNMGGVKGPGNVPDWRLSIGGEVQNPVTLKFEDLMQLNQVDLTCDVHCVTGWTLLDSRWRGVQVQAIMDLVKVKKNAGYIVFEAPGDYSSSLPLSAGLEPNMILAHSFSDQNLPLEHGAPLRGLVPDRYFYKSVKWLERIRFVVEDEPGYYESGGYSNSADPWKEERFDDD
;
A
#
# COMPACT_ATOMS: atom_id res chain seq x y z
N MET A 1 8.53 -4.76 31.39
CA MET A 1 8.88 -3.48 30.73
C MET A 1 9.85 -3.79 29.60
N ASN A 2 9.36 -4.20 28.43
CA ASN A 2 10.19 -4.42 27.25
C ASN A 2 9.84 -3.36 26.21
N GLY A 3 10.40 -2.17 26.39
CA GLY A 3 10.38 -1.14 25.35
C GLY A 3 11.37 -1.54 24.28
N ASN A 4 10.87 -1.95 23.13
CA ASN A 4 11.71 -2.14 21.94
C ASN A 4 12.38 -0.78 21.63
N PRO A 5 13.69 -0.71 21.42
CA PRO A 5 14.36 0.57 21.22
C PRO A 5 13.81 1.24 19.95
N LYS A 6 13.15 2.40 20.11
CA LYS A 6 12.69 3.23 18.99
C LYS A 6 13.90 3.56 18.11
N ILE A 7 13.89 3.10 16.87
CA ILE A 7 14.93 3.42 15.88
C ILE A 7 14.86 4.93 15.64
N THR A 8 15.95 5.64 15.89
CA THR A 8 15.96 7.11 15.72
C THR A 8 15.86 7.47 14.23
N ARG A 9 15.15 8.56 13.89
CA ARG A 9 14.95 9.04 12.49
C ARG A 9 16.25 9.05 11.66
N ARG A 10 17.36 9.48 12.28
CA ARG A 10 18.69 9.52 11.64
C ARG A 10 19.28 8.12 11.37
N LYS A 11 18.98 7.12 12.21
CA LYS A 11 19.37 5.72 11.99
C LYS A 11 18.44 5.03 10.99
N PHE A 12 17.14 5.35 10.96
CA PHE A 12 16.22 4.83 9.95
C PHE A 12 16.59 5.33 8.55
N MET A 13 16.84 6.62 8.37
CA MET A 13 17.30 7.16 7.07
C MET A 13 18.63 6.54 6.60
N ALA A 14 19.51 6.14 7.52
CA ALA A 14 20.75 5.45 7.19
C ALA A 14 20.56 3.96 6.85
N ALA A 15 19.55 3.29 7.42
CA ALA A 15 19.24 1.87 7.20
C ALA A 15 18.26 1.63 6.02
N ALA A 16 17.28 2.52 5.85
CA ALA A 16 16.43 2.64 4.66
C ALA A 16 17.20 3.19 3.45
N GLY A 17 18.41 3.71 3.68
CA GLY A 17 19.47 3.87 2.69
C GLY A 17 20.07 2.54 2.21
N GLY A 18 19.33 1.43 2.31
CA GLY A 18 19.58 0.24 1.53
C GLY A 18 19.66 0.65 0.07
N THR A 19 20.84 0.47 -0.50
CA THR A 19 21.29 0.99 -1.78
C THR A 19 20.14 1.09 -2.77
N MET A 20 19.64 2.31 -2.95
CA MET A 20 18.87 2.67 -4.13
C MET A 20 19.89 2.53 -5.28
N VAL A 21 20.07 1.30 -5.76
CA VAL A 21 20.84 1.02 -6.97
C VAL A 21 19.99 1.57 -8.11
N SER A 22 20.09 2.88 -8.28
CA SER A 22 19.71 3.62 -9.46
C SER A 22 20.65 3.19 -10.59
N ILE A 23 20.48 1.97 -11.10
CA ILE A 23 20.90 1.66 -12.46
C ILE A 23 19.89 2.37 -13.36
N GLY A 24 20.20 3.65 -13.59
CA GLY A 24 19.31 4.64 -14.17
C GLY A 24 19.48 5.92 -13.38
N LEU A 25 20.18 6.89 -13.96
CA LEU A 25 20.49 8.21 -13.41
C LEU A 25 19.42 8.76 -12.45
N PRO A 26 19.81 9.47 -11.37
CA PRO A 26 18.86 10.08 -10.44
C PRO A 26 17.87 10.94 -11.22
N GLY A 27 16.60 10.54 -11.23
CA GLY A 27 15.52 11.29 -11.88
C GLY A 27 14.92 10.71 -13.17
N VAL A 28 15.34 9.54 -13.66
CA VAL A 28 14.70 8.92 -14.84
C VAL A 28 13.59 7.94 -14.42
N PHE A 29 12.62 8.43 -13.64
CA PHE A 29 11.25 8.02 -13.90
C PHE A 29 10.81 8.85 -15.09
N VAL A 30 10.13 8.27 -16.10
CA VAL A 30 9.69 9.06 -17.25
C VAL A 30 8.60 10.02 -16.77
N LYS A 31 9.05 11.18 -16.27
CA LYS A 31 8.22 12.29 -15.85
C LYS A 31 7.48 12.77 -17.08
N LEU A 32 6.19 13.06 -16.93
CA LEU A 32 5.46 13.77 -17.98
C LEU A 32 6.13 15.13 -18.24
N MET A 33 6.00 15.65 -19.46
CA MET A 33 6.48 17.01 -19.73
C MET A 33 5.76 17.99 -18.80
N ASP A 34 6.41 19.09 -18.41
CA ASP A 34 5.83 20.00 -17.41
C ASP A 34 4.50 20.63 -17.86
N SER A 35 4.27 20.78 -19.18
CA SER A 35 2.98 21.20 -19.73
C SER A 35 1.88 20.16 -19.49
N GLU A 36 2.16 18.89 -19.77
CA GLU A 36 1.24 17.76 -19.54
C GLU A 36 0.94 17.61 -18.05
N ASN A 37 1.98 17.69 -17.20
CA ASN A 37 1.82 17.60 -15.75
C ASN A 37 0.96 18.74 -15.19
N ARG A 38 1.14 19.98 -15.67
CA ARG A 38 0.30 21.12 -15.28
C ARG A 38 -1.16 20.93 -15.71
N ALA A 39 -1.39 20.43 -16.91
CA ALA A 39 -2.75 20.15 -17.40
C ALA A 39 -3.46 19.09 -16.55
N LEU A 40 -2.74 18.04 -16.13
CA LEU A 40 -3.27 16.99 -15.26
C LEU A 40 -3.47 17.48 -13.82
N ALA A 41 -2.55 18.30 -13.30
CA ALA A 41 -2.66 18.90 -11.96
C ALA A 41 -3.84 19.87 -11.83
N ALA A 42 -4.30 20.46 -12.94
CA ALA A 42 -5.49 21.31 -12.97
C ALA A 42 -6.82 20.52 -12.88
N GLN A 43 -6.78 19.19 -13.01
CA GLN A 43 -7.96 18.34 -12.87
C GLN A 43 -8.32 18.15 -11.39
N VAL A 44 -9.60 17.88 -11.14
CA VAL A 44 -10.16 17.69 -9.81
C VAL A 44 -10.83 16.31 -9.75
N ARG A 45 -10.70 15.63 -8.61
CA ARG A 45 -11.38 14.37 -8.33
C ARG A 45 -12.87 14.60 -8.15
N ALA A 46 -13.65 13.52 -8.23
CA ALA A 46 -15.09 13.57 -7.95
C ALA A 46 -15.41 14.10 -6.53
N ASP A 47 -14.49 13.90 -5.58
CA ASP A 47 -14.59 14.38 -4.20
C ASP A 47 -14.15 15.85 -3.99
N GLY A 48 -13.77 16.56 -5.06
CA GLY A 48 -13.37 17.97 -5.01
C GLY A 48 -11.89 18.21 -4.71
N ARG A 49 -11.10 17.19 -4.36
CA ARG A 49 -9.64 17.33 -4.15
C ARG A 49 -8.89 17.49 -5.48
N PRO A 50 -7.74 18.20 -5.50
CA PRO A 50 -6.85 18.20 -6.66
C PRO A 50 -6.52 16.78 -7.10
N ARG A 51 -6.51 16.50 -8.40
CA ARG A 51 -6.21 15.15 -8.90
C ARG A 51 -4.80 14.71 -8.54
N ILE A 52 -3.83 15.60 -8.73
CA ILE A 52 -2.45 15.42 -8.27
C ILE A 52 -2.31 16.13 -6.92
N PRO A 53 -1.98 15.41 -5.84
CA PRO A 53 -1.78 16.03 -4.53
C PRO A 53 -0.62 17.05 -4.53
N PRO A 54 -0.60 18.01 -3.60
CA PRO A 54 0.50 18.95 -3.48
C PRO A 54 1.87 18.26 -3.35
N GLY A 55 2.90 18.87 -3.93
CA GLY A 55 4.26 18.31 -3.93
C GLY A 55 4.44 17.03 -4.74
N GLN A 56 3.50 16.66 -5.62
CA GLN A 56 3.59 15.49 -6.49
C GLN A 56 3.75 15.85 -7.98
N HIS A 57 4.32 14.93 -8.77
CA HIS A 57 4.33 14.98 -10.23
C HIS A 57 3.90 13.66 -10.85
N ALA A 58 3.24 13.72 -12.01
CA ALA A 58 2.79 12.53 -12.72
C ALA A 58 3.95 11.78 -13.40
N VAL A 59 3.89 10.45 -13.34
CA VAL A 59 4.80 9.51 -14.03
C VAL A 59 4.04 8.62 -15.00
N LYS A 60 4.71 8.15 -16.06
CA LYS A 60 4.10 7.28 -17.09
C LYS A 60 3.95 5.82 -16.69
N ALA A 61 4.76 5.34 -15.75
CA ALA A 61 4.80 3.94 -15.35
C ALA A 61 5.17 3.82 -13.87
N MET A 62 4.74 2.73 -13.22
CA MET A 62 5.02 2.47 -11.82
C MET A 62 6.54 2.22 -11.60
N PRO A 63 7.22 3.03 -10.78
CA PRO A 63 8.59 2.77 -10.37
C PRO A 63 8.79 1.44 -9.64
N ASN A 64 9.98 0.84 -9.78
CA ASN A 64 10.42 -0.18 -8.84
C ASN A 64 10.86 0.48 -7.53
N MET A 65 10.15 0.16 -6.44
CA MET A 65 10.35 0.76 -5.11
C MET A 65 11.18 -0.13 -4.15
N GLY A 66 11.82 -1.19 -4.63
CA GLY A 66 12.65 -2.07 -3.79
C GLY A 66 11.86 -2.88 -2.75
N GLY A 67 12.52 -3.31 -1.67
CA GLY A 67 11.93 -4.14 -0.60
C GLY A 67 12.31 -5.62 -0.67
N VAL A 68 12.03 -6.37 0.39
CA VAL A 68 12.32 -7.80 0.50
C VAL A 68 11.21 -8.58 -0.20
N LYS A 69 11.57 -9.24 -1.31
CA LYS A 69 10.61 -9.99 -2.12
C LYS A 69 10.14 -11.24 -1.38
N GLY A 70 8.83 -11.45 -1.32
CA GLY A 70 8.25 -12.73 -0.91
C GLY A 70 8.34 -13.79 -2.01
N PRO A 71 7.92 -15.03 -1.71
CA PRO A 71 7.82 -16.07 -2.72
C PRO A 71 6.81 -15.64 -3.79
N GLY A 72 7.30 -15.33 -4.99
CA GLY A 72 6.46 -15.06 -6.17
C GLY A 72 5.78 -16.32 -6.73
N ASN A 73 6.08 -17.49 -6.18
CA ASN A 73 5.54 -18.76 -6.63
C ASN A 73 4.13 -18.99 -6.05
N VAL A 74 3.13 -18.84 -6.91
CA VAL A 74 1.70 -18.94 -6.57
C VAL A 74 1.31 -20.24 -5.82
N PRO A 75 1.79 -21.45 -6.18
CA PRO A 75 1.41 -22.69 -5.50
C PRO A 75 1.74 -22.73 -4.00
N ASP A 76 2.83 -22.10 -3.60
CA ASP A 76 3.30 -22.09 -2.21
C ASP A 76 2.77 -20.89 -1.42
N TRP A 77 2.27 -19.87 -2.10
CA TRP A 77 1.79 -18.65 -1.47
C TRP A 77 0.53 -18.90 -0.62
N ARG A 78 0.48 -18.26 0.54
CA ARG A 78 -0.64 -18.30 1.49
C ARG A 78 -0.86 -16.92 2.09
N LEU A 79 -2.12 -16.56 2.30
CA LEU A 79 -2.51 -15.37 3.05
C LEU A 79 -3.20 -15.77 4.35
N SER A 80 -2.58 -15.45 5.48
CA SER A 80 -3.17 -15.67 6.80
C SER A 80 -3.99 -14.46 7.22
N ILE A 81 -5.24 -14.66 7.63
CA ILE A 81 -6.15 -13.58 8.01
C ILE A 81 -6.69 -13.89 9.41
N GLY A 82 -6.45 -13.01 10.38
CA GLY A 82 -6.76 -13.29 11.77
C GLY A 82 -6.79 -12.06 12.68
N GLY A 83 -6.60 -12.29 13.99
CA GLY A 83 -6.73 -11.28 15.03
C GLY A 83 -8.16 -11.18 15.56
N GLU A 84 -8.70 -9.97 15.65
CA GLU A 84 -10.06 -9.65 16.11
C GLU A 84 -11.14 -10.01 15.09
N VAL A 85 -11.25 -11.30 14.78
CA VAL A 85 -12.19 -11.89 13.81
C VAL A 85 -12.90 -13.11 14.41
N GLN A 86 -14.08 -13.48 13.89
CA GLN A 86 -14.76 -14.71 14.33
C GLN A 86 -14.25 -15.95 13.58
N ASN A 87 -13.92 -15.79 12.30
CA ASN A 87 -13.52 -16.86 11.41
C ASN A 87 -12.10 -16.60 10.85
N PRO A 88 -11.03 -16.87 11.62
CA PRO A 88 -9.68 -16.77 11.07
C PRO A 88 -9.48 -17.80 9.95
N VAL A 89 -8.81 -17.42 8.87
CA VAL A 89 -8.60 -18.28 7.70
C VAL A 89 -7.18 -18.17 7.17
N THR A 90 -6.73 -19.19 6.46
CA THR A 90 -5.57 -19.10 5.57
C THR A 90 -6.03 -19.40 4.15
N LEU A 91 -5.94 -18.41 3.26
CA LEU A 91 -6.31 -18.56 1.86
C LEU A 91 -5.11 -18.99 1.02
N LYS A 92 -5.34 -19.93 0.11
CA LYS A 92 -4.49 -20.11 -1.08
C LYS A 92 -4.85 -19.06 -2.12
N PHE A 93 -4.00 -18.92 -3.13
CA PHE A 93 -4.29 -18.02 -4.24
C PHE A 93 -5.58 -18.39 -4.97
N GLU A 94 -5.84 -19.69 -5.17
CA GLU A 94 -7.09 -20.18 -5.79
C GLU A 94 -8.34 -19.79 -5.00
N ASP A 95 -8.29 -19.83 -3.66
CA ASP A 95 -9.41 -19.43 -2.81
C ASP A 95 -9.72 -17.94 -2.97
N LEU A 96 -8.67 -17.10 -3.07
CA LEU A 96 -8.82 -15.66 -3.32
C LEU A 96 -9.48 -15.39 -4.69
N MET A 97 -9.13 -16.18 -5.71
CA MET A 97 -9.68 -16.04 -7.05
C MET A 97 -11.16 -16.44 -7.16
N GLN A 98 -11.67 -17.22 -6.20
CA GLN A 98 -13.09 -17.59 -6.11
C GLN A 98 -13.95 -16.51 -5.45
N LEU A 99 -13.35 -15.51 -4.78
CA LEU A 99 -14.07 -14.38 -4.21
C LEU A 99 -14.52 -13.41 -5.31
N ASN A 100 -15.46 -12.52 -4.96
CA ASN A 100 -15.93 -11.48 -5.87
C ASN A 100 -14.77 -10.56 -6.28
N GLN A 101 -14.49 -10.54 -7.58
CA GLN A 101 -13.43 -9.73 -8.17
C GLN A 101 -13.97 -8.35 -8.59
N VAL A 102 -13.16 -7.31 -8.39
CA VAL A 102 -13.45 -5.95 -8.82
C VAL A 102 -12.33 -5.41 -9.70
N ASP A 103 -12.71 -4.61 -10.69
CA ASP A 103 -11.80 -3.77 -11.46
C ASP A 103 -11.82 -2.36 -10.88
N LEU A 104 -10.64 -1.82 -10.59
CA LEU A 104 -10.47 -0.50 -10.00
C LEU A 104 -9.49 0.31 -10.86
N THR A 105 -9.96 1.45 -11.37
CA THR A 105 -9.08 2.47 -11.91
C THR A 105 -8.93 3.56 -10.87
N CYS A 106 -7.70 3.82 -10.43
CA CYS A 106 -7.40 4.84 -9.43
C CYS A 106 -6.05 5.52 -9.72
N ASP A 107 -5.78 6.62 -9.02
CA ASP A 107 -4.46 7.22 -8.99
C ASP A 107 -3.71 6.69 -7.74
N VAL A 108 -2.38 6.52 -7.82
CA VAL A 108 -1.55 6.11 -6.67
C VAL A 108 -0.43 7.12 -6.44
N HIS A 109 -0.12 7.39 -5.17
CA HIS A 109 0.69 8.54 -4.77
C HIS A 109 1.87 8.08 -3.91
N CYS A 110 3.10 8.28 -4.35
CA CYS A 110 4.28 7.91 -3.57
C CYS A 110 4.73 9.04 -2.65
N VAL A 111 5.20 8.66 -1.46
CA VAL A 111 5.76 9.60 -0.48
C VAL A 111 7.03 10.30 -0.98
N THR A 112 7.65 9.82 -2.07
CA THR A 112 8.87 10.42 -2.64
C THR A 112 8.62 11.46 -3.73
N GLY A 113 7.37 11.83 -4.02
CA GLY A 113 7.08 12.96 -4.90
C GLY A 113 6.39 12.62 -6.22
N TRP A 114 6.06 11.35 -6.50
CA TRP A 114 5.43 10.96 -7.77
C TRP A 114 4.00 10.43 -7.61
N THR A 115 3.21 10.57 -8.67
CA THR A 115 1.84 10.06 -8.80
C THR A 115 1.71 9.28 -10.11
N LEU A 116 1.17 8.06 -10.05
CA LEU A 116 0.77 7.33 -11.24
C LEU A 116 -0.74 7.48 -11.41
N LEU A 117 -1.15 8.07 -12.53
CA LEU A 117 -2.55 8.32 -12.85
C LEU A 117 -3.17 7.15 -13.62
N ASP A 118 -4.49 7.01 -13.51
CA ASP A 118 -5.29 6.05 -14.28
C ASP A 118 -4.77 4.60 -14.17
N SER A 119 -4.22 4.26 -13.01
CA SER A 119 -3.68 2.94 -12.74
C SER A 119 -4.82 1.92 -12.65
N ARG A 120 -4.79 0.90 -13.53
CA ARG A 120 -5.80 -0.16 -13.61
C ARG A 120 -5.39 -1.36 -12.76
N TRP A 121 -6.23 -1.73 -11.81
CA TRP A 121 -6.01 -2.83 -10.87
C TRP A 121 -7.20 -3.77 -10.89
N ARG A 122 -6.94 -5.05 -10.60
CA ARG A 122 -7.99 -6.03 -10.33
C ARG A 122 -7.65 -6.86 -9.10
N GLY A 123 -8.68 -7.13 -8.31
CA GLY A 123 -8.51 -7.76 -7.00
C GLY A 123 -9.81 -8.01 -6.26
N VAL A 124 -9.70 -8.24 -4.95
CA VAL A 124 -10.82 -8.45 -4.04
C VAL A 124 -10.94 -7.25 -3.11
N GLN A 125 -12.14 -6.70 -2.92
CA GLN A 125 -12.34 -5.61 -1.95
C GLN A 125 -11.98 -6.05 -0.53
N VAL A 126 -11.31 -5.19 0.23
CA VAL A 126 -10.97 -5.48 1.62
C VAL A 126 -12.23 -5.68 2.47
N GLN A 127 -13.31 -4.95 2.19
CA GLN A 127 -14.62 -5.18 2.80
C GLN A 127 -15.09 -6.64 2.65
N ALA A 128 -14.94 -7.25 1.46
CA ALA A 128 -15.34 -8.64 1.24
C ALA A 128 -14.51 -9.63 2.09
N ILE A 129 -13.23 -9.30 2.33
CA ILE A 129 -12.37 -10.06 3.24
C ILE A 129 -12.84 -9.90 4.68
N MET A 130 -13.20 -8.67 5.09
CA MET A 130 -13.74 -8.38 6.42
C MET A 130 -15.03 -9.15 6.71
N ASP A 131 -15.91 -9.24 5.70
CA ASP A 131 -17.16 -9.97 5.78
C ASP A 131 -16.92 -11.49 5.86
N LEU A 132 -15.99 -12.02 5.07
CA LEU A 132 -15.59 -13.43 5.08
C LEU A 132 -15.13 -13.88 6.48
N VAL A 133 -14.27 -13.09 7.12
CA VAL A 133 -13.71 -13.43 8.44
C VAL A 133 -14.59 -12.97 9.62
N LYS A 134 -15.64 -12.19 9.34
CA LYS A 134 -16.53 -11.56 10.33
C LYS A 134 -15.72 -10.80 11.40
N VAL A 135 -15.15 -9.67 11.01
CA VAL A 135 -14.40 -8.78 11.92
C VAL A 135 -15.25 -8.43 13.15
N LYS A 136 -14.64 -8.54 14.34
CA LYS A 136 -15.33 -8.23 15.60
C LYS A 136 -15.45 -6.72 15.79
N LYS A 137 -16.47 -6.30 16.55
CA LYS A 137 -16.80 -4.88 16.79
C LYS A 137 -15.70 -4.09 17.52
N ASN A 138 -14.82 -4.76 18.26
CA ASN A 138 -13.71 -4.15 18.99
C ASN A 138 -12.45 -3.98 18.14
N ALA A 139 -12.41 -4.48 16.90
CA ALA A 139 -11.30 -4.20 16.00
C ALA A 139 -11.28 -2.70 15.66
N GLY A 140 -10.13 -2.06 15.84
CA GLY A 140 -9.89 -0.66 15.52
C GLY A 140 -9.04 -0.46 14.26
N TYR A 141 -8.20 -1.45 13.90
CA TYR A 141 -7.21 -1.32 12.84
C TYR A 141 -7.05 -2.60 12.02
N ILE A 142 -6.53 -2.42 10.79
CA ILE A 142 -6.07 -3.46 9.88
C ILE A 142 -4.56 -3.32 9.73
N VAL A 143 -3.82 -4.39 10.02
CA VAL A 143 -2.38 -4.48 9.81
C VAL A 143 -2.10 -5.42 8.65
N PHE A 144 -1.41 -4.92 7.64
CA PHE A 144 -0.89 -5.69 6.51
C PHE A 144 0.57 -6.03 6.74
N GLU A 145 0.96 -7.29 6.52
CA GLU A 145 2.31 -7.77 6.74
C GLU A 145 2.85 -8.51 5.51
N ALA A 146 4.13 -8.31 5.27
CA ALA A 146 4.91 -8.87 4.19
C ALA A 146 6.19 -9.51 4.75
N PRO A 147 6.91 -10.30 3.94
CA PRO A 147 8.20 -10.85 4.33
C PRO A 147 9.22 -9.75 4.70
N GLY A 148 10.17 -10.09 5.56
CA GLY A 148 11.26 -9.20 5.95
C GLY A 148 10.82 -8.05 6.87
N ASP A 149 9.89 -8.33 7.78
CA ASP A 149 9.36 -7.42 8.82
C ASP A 149 8.66 -6.16 8.29
N TYR A 150 8.35 -6.11 6.99
CA TYR A 150 7.59 -5.00 6.44
C TYR A 150 6.12 -5.14 6.80
N SER A 151 5.59 -4.14 7.51
CA SER A 151 4.17 -4.04 7.81
C SER A 151 3.69 -2.61 7.67
N SER A 152 2.37 -2.45 7.62
CA SER A 152 1.71 -1.14 7.67
C SER A 152 0.32 -1.25 8.29
N SER A 153 -0.05 -0.26 9.10
CA SER A 153 -1.32 -0.21 9.81
C SER A 153 -2.23 0.89 9.23
N LEU A 154 -3.52 0.60 9.23
CA LEU A 154 -4.59 1.48 8.77
C LEU A 154 -5.76 1.41 9.75
N PRO A 155 -6.48 2.51 10.01
CA PRO A 155 -7.72 2.45 10.76
C PRO A 155 -8.71 1.52 10.05
N LEU A 156 -9.52 0.78 10.81
CA LEU A 156 -10.48 -0.18 10.25
C LEU A 156 -11.45 0.48 9.26
N SER A 157 -11.75 1.77 9.46
CA SER A 157 -12.58 2.56 8.56
C SER A 157 -12.02 2.63 7.13
N ALA A 158 -10.70 2.56 6.93
CA ALA A 158 -10.11 2.50 5.59
C ALA A 158 -10.50 1.21 4.85
N GLY A 159 -10.64 0.09 5.57
CA GLY A 159 -11.09 -1.19 4.98
C GLY A 159 -12.54 -1.18 4.50
N LEU A 160 -13.34 -0.21 4.96
CA LEU A 160 -14.73 0.01 4.52
C LEU A 160 -14.81 0.83 3.22
N GLU A 161 -13.72 1.46 2.80
CA GLU A 161 -13.69 2.26 1.58
C GLU A 161 -13.78 1.36 0.34
N PRO A 162 -14.64 1.67 -0.64
CA PRO A 162 -14.90 0.80 -1.79
C PRO A 162 -13.70 0.66 -2.73
N ASN A 163 -12.69 1.53 -2.61
CA ASN A 163 -11.48 1.55 -3.42
C ASN A 163 -10.27 0.86 -2.75
N MET A 164 -10.43 0.32 -1.53
CA MET A 164 -9.38 -0.46 -0.88
C MET A 164 -9.52 -1.94 -1.27
N ILE A 165 -8.51 -2.46 -1.98
CA ILE A 165 -8.53 -3.83 -2.51
C ILE A 165 -7.24 -4.59 -2.21
N LEU A 166 -7.34 -5.92 -2.21
CA LEU A 166 -6.20 -6.83 -2.34
C LEU A 166 -6.00 -7.12 -3.83
N ALA A 167 -4.98 -6.51 -4.43
CA ALA A 167 -4.76 -6.54 -5.88
C ALA A 167 -3.79 -7.66 -6.29
N HIS A 168 -4.21 -8.48 -7.26
CA HIS A 168 -3.40 -9.54 -7.88
C HIS A 168 -3.03 -9.24 -9.34
N SER A 169 -3.67 -8.23 -9.94
CA SER A 169 -3.44 -7.82 -11.32
C SER A 169 -3.24 -6.31 -11.43
N PHE A 170 -2.43 -5.90 -12.40
CA PHE A 170 -2.10 -4.51 -12.70
C PHE A 170 -1.96 -4.33 -14.22
N SER A 171 -2.58 -3.28 -14.77
CA SER A 171 -2.57 -3.00 -16.21
C SER A 171 -3.01 -4.19 -17.07
N ASP A 172 -4.11 -4.84 -16.67
CA ASP A 172 -4.73 -6.00 -17.32
C ASP A 172 -3.85 -7.25 -17.42
N GLN A 173 -2.76 -7.28 -16.66
CA GLN A 173 -1.83 -8.40 -16.55
C GLN A 173 -1.71 -8.84 -15.10
N ASN A 174 -1.17 -10.03 -14.88
CA ASN A 174 -0.75 -10.45 -13.55
C ASN A 174 0.24 -9.43 -12.97
N LEU A 175 0.13 -9.15 -11.67
CA LEU A 175 1.02 -8.22 -10.99
C LEU A 175 2.49 -8.66 -11.19
N PRO A 176 3.40 -7.78 -11.61
CA PRO A 176 4.82 -8.11 -11.68
C PRO A 176 5.41 -8.36 -10.28
N LEU A 177 6.42 -9.23 -10.18
CA LEU A 177 7.02 -9.61 -8.91
C LEU A 177 7.58 -8.40 -8.16
N GLU A 178 8.25 -7.47 -8.84
CA GLU A 178 8.77 -6.23 -8.27
C GLU A 178 7.69 -5.32 -7.68
N HIS A 179 6.44 -5.48 -8.14
CA HIS A 179 5.28 -4.71 -7.72
C HIS A 179 4.40 -5.43 -6.70
N GLY A 180 4.82 -6.62 -6.24
CA GLY A 180 4.22 -7.31 -5.10
C GLY A 180 3.47 -8.59 -5.43
N ALA A 181 3.71 -9.22 -6.59
CA ALA A 181 3.09 -10.51 -6.91
C ALA A 181 3.32 -11.57 -5.83
N PRO A 182 2.36 -12.46 -5.56
CA PRO A 182 1.09 -12.60 -6.28
C PRO A 182 -0.03 -11.68 -5.76
N LEU A 183 0.16 -11.02 -4.62
CA LEU A 183 -0.85 -10.17 -4.00
C LEU A 183 -0.24 -8.99 -3.26
N ARG A 184 -0.86 -7.83 -3.40
CA ARG A 184 -0.56 -6.64 -2.59
C ARG A 184 -1.81 -6.03 -2.00
N GLY A 185 -1.68 -5.32 -0.90
CA GLY A 185 -2.65 -4.31 -0.50
C GLY A 185 -2.59 -3.11 -1.46
N LEU A 186 -3.74 -2.53 -1.77
CA LEU A 186 -3.86 -1.28 -2.52
C LEU A 186 -4.78 -0.32 -1.75
N VAL A 187 -4.23 0.85 -1.41
CA VAL A 187 -4.89 1.88 -0.60
C VAL A 187 -4.72 3.23 -1.32
N PRO A 188 -5.58 3.56 -2.30
CA PRO A 188 -5.36 4.67 -3.22
C PRO A 188 -5.28 6.05 -2.55
N ASP A 189 -6.05 6.25 -1.48
CA ASP A 189 -6.14 7.54 -0.77
C ASP A 189 -5.08 7.72 0.32
N ARG A 190 -3.98 6.95 0.26
CA ARG A 190 -2.84 7.02 1.17
C ARG A 190 -1.55 7.01 0.40
N TYR A 191 -0.47 7.52 1.01
CA TYR A 191 0.85 7.33 0.42
C TYR A 191 1.15 5.84 0.25
N PHE A 192 1.75 5.51 -0.89
CA PHE A 192 1.78 4.16 -1.43
C PHE A 192 2.56 3.14 -0.60
N TYR A 193 3.32 3.58 0.41
CA TYR A 193 3.94 2.66 1.35
C TYR A 193 2.91 1.92 2.23
N LYS A 194 1.70 2.50 2.42
CA LYS A 194 0.56 1.81 3.06
C LYS A 194 0.03 0.64 2.20
N SER A 195 0.34 0.62 0.90
CA SER A 195 -0.04 -0.44 -0.04
C SER A 195 1.01 -1.56 -0.04
N VAL A 196 0.98 -2.40 0.99
CA VAL A 196 1.98 -3.46 1.26
C VAL A 196 2.09 -4.46 0.11
N LYS A 197 3.32 -4.71 -0.36
CA LYS A 197 3.66 -5.68 -1.42
C LYS A 197 3.92 -7.08 -0.84
N TRP A 198 3.73 -8.13 -1.65
CA TRP A 198 3.99 -9.52 -1.25
C TRP A 198 3.23 -9.90 0.03
N LEU A 199 1.94 -9.58 0.06
CA LEU A 199 1.11 -9.70 1.26
C LEU A 199 1.03 -11.16 1.72
N GLU A 200 1.35 -11.42 2.99
CA GLU A 200 1.34 -12.75 3.61
C GLU A 200 0.38 -12.84 4.80
N ARG A 201 0.15 -11.72 5.50
CA ARG A 201 -0.77 -11.69 6.64
C ARG A 201 -1.59 -10.41 6.69
N ILE A 202 -2.85 -10.57 7.11
CA ILE A 202 -3.74 -9.50 7.52
C ILE A 202 -4.15 -9.76 8.96
N ARG A 203 -3.95 -8.80 9.84
CA ARG A 203 -4.45 -8.86 11.22
C ARG A 203 -5.41 -7.72 11.48
N PHE A 204 -6.53 -8.05 12.12
CA PHE A 204 -7.43 -7.09 12.71
C PHE A 204 -7.07 -6.94 14.19
N VAL A 205 -6.86 -5.72 14.67
CA VAL A 205 -6.35 -5.46 16.02
C VAL A 205 -7.15 -4.34 16.68
N VAL A 206 -7.14 -4.29 18.01
CA VAL A 206 -7.90 -3.30 18.79
C VAL A 206 -7.23 -1.94 18.76
N GLU A 207 -5.93 -1.91 19.01
CA GLU A 207 -5.10 -0.71 19.06
C GLU A 207 -4.18 -0.63 17.86
N ASP A 208 -3.72 0.59 17.54
CA ASP A 208 -2.84 0.80 16.41
C ASP A 208 -1.47 0.14 16.63
N GLU A 209 -0.93 -0.45 15.57
CA GLU A 209 0.40 -1.06 15.54
C GLU A 209 1.22 -0.46 14.38
N PRO A 210 1.97 0.63 14.62
CA PRO A 210 2.75 1.29 13.58
C PRO A 210 3.68 0.33 12.83
N GLY A 211 3.60 0.36 11.50
CA GLY A 211 4.40 -0.48 10.61
C GLY A 211 5.83 -0.01 10.40
N TYR A 212 6.45 -0.47 9.30
CA TYR A 212 7.85 -0.23 9.00
C TYR A 212 8.18 1.26 8.79
N TYR A 213 7.42 1.93 7.93
CA TYR A 213 7.66 3.36 7.63
C TYR A 213 7.22 4.23 8.80
N GLU A 214 6.09 3.90 9.41
CA GLU A 214 5.48 4.60 10.54
C GLU A 214 6.43 4.59 11.75
N SER A 215 6.97 3.42 12.08
CA SER A 215 8.02 3.29 13.11
C SER A 215 9.32 4.02 12.74
N GLY A 216 9.53 4.32 11.45
CA GLY A 216 10.63 5.11 10.92
C GLY A 216 10.41 6.63 10.95
N GLY A 217 9.26 7.09 11.46
CA GLY A 217 8.88 8.51 11.55
C GLY A 217 8.13 9.04 10.33
N TYR A 218 7.60 8.16 9.47
CA TYR A 218 6.64 8.54 8.44
C TYR A 218 5.24 8.65 9.04
N SER A 219 4.40 9.51 8.46
CA SER A 219 3.10 9.81 9.01
C SER A 219 2.19 8.59 9.12
N ASN A 220 1.59 8.31 10.27
CA ASN A 220 0.67 7.17 10.32
C ASN A 220 -0.61 7.37 9.47
N SER A 221 -1.13 8.58 9.37
CA SER A 221 -2.31 8.88 8.55
C SER A 221 -2.00 8.87 7.06
N ALA A 222 -0.78 9.25 6.67
CA ALA A 222 -0.25 9.14 5.31
C ALA A 222 -1.13 9.81 4.22
N ASP A 223 -1.80 10.91 4.53
CA ASP A 223 -2.69 11.63 3.60
C ASP A 223 -1.87 12.45 2.57
N PRO A 224 -1.93 12.10 1.27
CA PRO A 224 -1.18 12.82 0.25
C PRO A 224 -1.62 14.25 0.03
N TRP A 225 -2.89 14.58 0.28
CA TRP A 225 -3.45 15.91 0.02
C TRP A 225 -3.16 16.90 1.14
N LYS A 226 -2.93 16.40 2.36
CA LYS A 226 -2.48 17.19 3.50
C LYS A 226 -0.96 17.24 3.62
N GLU A 227 -0.23 16.62 2.69
CA GLU A 227 1.23 16.49 2.71
C GLU A 227 1.77 15.84 4.00
N GLU A 228 0.99 14.93 4.61
CA GLU A 228 1.34 14.19 5.81
C GLU A 228 2.38 13.10 5.46
N ARG A 229 3.62 13.52 5.17
CA ARG A 229 4.73 12.63 4.79
C ARG A 229 5.42 12.03 6.00
N PHE A 230 5.59 12.84 7.04
CA PHE A 230 6.27 12.49 8.28
C PHE A 230 5.34 12.70 9.46
N ASP A 231 5.56 11.96 10.54
CA ASP A 231 4.95 12.34 11.82
C ASP A 231 5.63 13.64 12.28
N ASP A 232 4.81 14.67 12.51
CA ASP A 232 5.25 15.89 13.16
C ASP A 232 5.45 15.53 14.64
N ASP A 233 6.72 15.42 15.07
CA ASP A 233 7.09 15.33 16.49
C ASP A 233 6.66 16.60 17.25
#